data_AF-A0A9K3DAE7-F1
#
_entry.id   AF-A0A9K3DAE7-F1
#
_cell.length_a   1.000
_cell.length_b   1.000
_cell.length_c   1.000
_cell.angle_alpha   90.00
_cell.angle_beta   90.00
_cell.angle_gamma   90.00
#
_symmetry.space_group_name_H-M   'P 1'
#
loop_
_entity.id
_entity.type
_entity.pdbx_description
1 polymer ?
#
loop_
_entity_poly.entity_id
_entity_poly.type
_entity_poly.pdbx_seq_one_letter_code
_entity_poly.pdbx_strand_id
1 'polypeptide(L)' 'MHAPAQTAQLLAAADVLHGAIKGAGTDDASLIRVLSTHTNPQLQVIRASYEARFARDLVDDIK' A
#
# COMPACT_ATOMS: atom_id res chain seq x y z
N MET A 1 6.48 19.22 7.30
CA MET A 1 7.48 18.85 6.28
C MET A 1 7.85 17.39 6.49
N HIS A 2 7.23 16.45 5.76
CA HIS A 2 7.64 15.03 5.83
C HIS A 2 8.95 14.84 5.06
N ALA A 3 9.90 14.09 5.64
CA ALA A 3 11.21 13.87 5.05
C ALA A 3 11.10 13.05 3.74
N PRO A 4 11.95 13.29 2.73
CA PRO A 4 11.90 12.62 1.42
C PRO A 4 12.02 11.09 1.52
N ALA A 5 12.66 10.57 2.57
CA ALA A 5 12.75 9.14 2.84
C ALA A 5 11.38 8.49 3.15
N GLN A 6 10.47 9.21 3.80
CA GLN A 6 9.13 8.69 4.13
C GLN A 6 8.30 8.52 2.87
N THR A 7 8.40 9.44 1.90
CA THR A 7 7.64 9.37 0.65
C THR A 7 8.02 8.16 -0.19
N ALA A 8 9.33 7.85 -0.28
CA ALA A 8 9.81 6.66 -1.00
C ALA A 8 9.30 5.35 -0.37
N GLN A 9 9.21 5.31 0.96
CA GLN A 9 8.71 4.15 1.70
C GLN A 9 7.21 3.90 1.46
N LEU A 10 6.41 4.97 1.31
CA LEU A 10 4.98 4.87 0.98
C LEU A 10 4.74 4.36 -0.45
N LEU A 11 5.57 4.77 -1.40
CA LEU A 11 5.54 4.27 -2.77
C LEU A 11 5.83 2.76 -2.83
N ALA A 12 6.87 2.31 -2.11
CA ALA A 12 7.19 0.89 -2.02
C ALA A 12 6.07 0.08 -1.33
N ALA A 13 5.37 0.67 -0.36
CA ALA A 13 4.23 0.01 0.29
C ALA A 13 3.08 -0.28 -0.69
N ALA A 14 2.83 0.59 -1.68
CA ALA A 14 1.84 0.34 -2.72
C ALA A 14 2.21 -0.90 -3.58
N ASP A 15 3.48 -1.04 -3.97
CA ASP A 15 3.95 -2.19 -4.73
C ASP A 15 3.84 -3.50 -3.92
N VAL A 16 4.16 -3.44 -2.61
CA VAL A 16 4.01 -4.58 -1.69
C VAL A 16 2.55 -5.00 -1.56
N LEU A 17 1.63 -4.05 -1.40
CA LEU A 17 0.19 -4.35 -1.35
C LEU A 17 -0.29 -4.99 -2.65
N HIS A 18 0.19 -4.53 -3.80
CA HIS A 18 -0.23 -5.09 -5.09
C HIS A 18 0.28 -6.53 -5.26
N GLY A 19 1.54 -6.78 -4.90
CA GLY A 19 2.10 -8.13 -4.87
C GLY A 19 1.33 -9.05 -3.92
N ALA A 20 0.97 -8.54 -2.74
CA ALA A 20 0.26 -9.32 -1.74
C ALA A 20 -1.17 -9.73 -2.14
N ILE A 21 -1.82 -8.91 -2.97
CA ILE A 21 -3.19 -9.16 -3.46
C ILE A 21 -3.19 -10.02 -4.73
N LYS A 22 -2.22 -9.82 -5.63
CA LYS A 22 -2.17 -10.46 -6.95
C LYS A 22 -1.40 -11.80 -6.97
N GLY A 23 -0.77 -12.17 -5.86
CA GLY A 23 -0.01 -13.42 -5.72
C GLY A 23 -0.86 -14.69 -5.90
N ALA A 24 -0.23 -15.87 -5.91
CA ALA A 24 -0.91 -17.18 -5.98
C ALA A 24 -1.72 -17.53 -4.70
N GLY A 25 -1.96 -16.53 -3.85
CA GLY A 25 -2.62 -16.51 -2.56
C GLY A 25 -2.45 -15.09 -1.98
N THR A 26 -3.27 -14.72 -1.00
CA THR A 26 -3.14 -13.42 -0.32
C THR A 26 -1.97 -13.48 0.67
N ASP A 27 -0.99 -12.60 0.53
CA ASP A 27 0.08 -12.44 1.55
C ASP A 27 -0.45 -11.57 2.71
N ASP A 28 -1.32 -12.16 3.53
CA ASP A 28 -1.96 -11.49 4.67
C ASP A 28 -0.93 -10.83 5.60
N ALA A 29 0.22 -11.47 5.80
CA ALA A 29 1.30 -10.94 6.64
C ALA A 29 1.86 -9.62 6.10
N SER A 30 2.02 -9.48 4.78
CA SER A 30 2.48 -8.23 4.16
C SER A 30 1.39 -7.17 4.20
N LEU A 31 0.14 -7.55 3.96
CA LEU A 31 -1.03 -6.67 4.03
C LEU A 31 -1.16 -6.08 5.45
N ILE A 32 -1.21 -6.95 6.47
CA ILE A 32 -1.31 -6.58 7.89
C ILE A 32 -0.13 -5.70 8.30
N ARG A 33 1.10 -6.06 7.91
CA ARG A 33 2.29 -5.27 8.24
C ARG A 33 2.17 -3.85 7.70
N VAL A 34 1.83 -3.69 6.41
CA VAL A 34 1.69 -2.35 5.81
C VAL A 34 0.56 -1.58 6.47
N LEU A 35 -0.62 -2.17 6.64
CA LEU A 35 -1.77 -1.50 7.24
C LEU A 35 -1.55 -1.13 8.72
N SER A 36 -0.84 -1.96 9.48
CA SER A 36 -0.63 -1.76 10.93
C SER A 36 0.54 -0.83 11.25
N THR A 37 1.50 -0.66 10.34
CA THR A 37 2.72 0.16 10.57
C THR A 37 2.62 1.59 10.02
N HIS A 38 1.53 1.91 9.30
CA HIS A 38 1.30 3.23 8.72
C HIS A 38 0.12 3.95 9.38
N THR A 39 0.25 5.25 9.52
CA THR A 39 -0.81 6.12 10.05
C THR A 39 -1.88 6.39 8.99
N ASN A 40 -3.09 6.81 9.39
CA ASN A 40 -4.18 7.14 8.47
C ASN A 40 -3.77 8.08 7.31
N PRO A 41 -3.05 9.20 7.55
CA PRO A 41 -2.58 10.06 6.45
C PRO A 41 -1.61 9.35 5.50
N GLN A 42 -0.74 8.49 6.02
CA GLN A 42 0.19 7.70 5.21
C GLN A 42 -0.55 6.68 4.35
N LEU A 43 -1.57 6.01 4.91
CA LEU A 43 -2.41 5.07 4.18
C LEU A 43 -3.17 5.75 3.03
N GLN A 44 -3.61 7.00 3.20
CA GLN A 44 -4.22 7.78 2.11
C GLN A 44 -3.22 8.03 0.97
N VAL A 45 -1.97 8.34 1.28
CA VAL A 45 -0.92 8.51 0.26
C VAL A 45 -0.59 7.18 -0.42
N ILE A 46 -0.56 6.07 0.33
CA ILE A 46 -0.35 4.72 -0.21
C ILE A 46 -1.50 4.35 -1.15
N ARG A 47 -2.76 4.58 -0.75
CA ARG A 47 -3.96 4.36 -1.59
C ARG A 47 -3.89 5.15 -2.89
N ALA A 48 -3.63 6.45 -2.81
CA ALA A 48 -3.50 7.29 -4.00
C ALA A 48 -2.36 6.82 -4.92
N SER A 49 -1.24 6.38 -4.35
CA SER A 49 -0.11 5.84 -5.11
C SER A 49 -0.44 4.48 -5.76
N TYR A 50 -1.19 3.62 -5.06
CA TYR A 50 -1.67 2.34 -5.57
C TYR A 50 -2.62 2.54 -6.75
N GLU A 51 -3.62 3.42 -6.59
CA GLU A 51 -4.56 3.80 -7.66
C GLU A 51 -3.81 4.37 -8.88
N ALA A 52 -2.84 5.26 -8.66
CA ALA A 52 -2.08 5.86 -9.75
C ALA A 52 -1.16 4.87 -10.49
N ARG A 53 -0.60 3.86 -9.80
CA ARG A 53 0.34 2.89 -10.39
C ARG A 53 -0.36 1.71 -11.05
N PHE A 54 -1.44 1.23 -10.45
CA PHE A 54 -2.10 -0.01 -10.85
C PHE A 54 -3.49 0.20 -11.47
N ALA A 55 -4.01 1.43 -11.46
CA ALA A 55 -5.36 1.76 -11.93
C ALA A 55 -6.45 0.89 -11.28
N ARG A 56 -6.24 0.50 -10.02
CA ARG A 56 -7.14 -0.30 -9.19
C ARG A 56 -7.35 0.38 -7.84
N ASP A 57 -8.52 0.19 -7.25
CA ASP A 57 -8.79 0.68 -5.91
C ASP A 57 -8.29 -0.33 -4.87
N LEU A 58 -7.41 0.13 -3.99
CA LEU A 58 -6.82 -0.70 -2.93
C LEU A 58 -7.89 -1.30 -2.01
N VAL A 59 -8.98 -0.57 -1.73
CA VAL A 59 -10.01 -1.03 -0.80
C VAL A 59 -10.88 -2.11 -1.46
N ASP A 60 -11.20 -1.94 -2.74
CA ASP A 60 -11.90 -2.94 -3.56
C ASP A 60 -11.10 -4.25 -3.65
N ASP A 61 -9.78 -4.15 -3.82
CA ASP A 61 -8.87 -5.29 -3.90
C ASP A 61 -8.64 -6.01 -2.55
N ILE A 62 -9.01 -5.40 -1.41
CA ILE A 62 -8.91 -5.99 -0.07
C ILE A 62 -10.25 -6.62 0.39
N LYS A 63 -11.34 -6.39 -0.35
CA LYS A 63 -12.70 -6.78 0.02
C LYS A 63 -12.99 -8.26 -0.20
#